data_AF-A0ABD0S9B7-F1
#
_entry.id   AF-A0ABD0S9B7-F1
#
_cell.length_a   1.000
_cell.length_b   1.000
_cell.length_c   1.000
_cell.angle_alpha   90.00
_cell.angle_beta   90.00
_cell.angle_gamma   90.00
#
_symmetry.space_group_name_H-M   'P 1'
#
loop_
_entity.id
_entity.type
_entity.pdbx_description
1 polymer ?
#
loop_
_entity_poly.entity_id
_entity_poly.type
_entity_poly.pdbx_seq_one_letter_code
_entity_poly.pdbx_strand_id
1 'polypeptide(L)'
;MSYLTTLCRGFLQLRTLVNIKPQNLHTNAACFAAVKKTSAAGGVMGLGKGKKKAGKLGPMEKKLLPVETDPVKLVTYVCGSNIYTTGEDVKIKDDSEYPPWLWSLNTGAAPRIEELDPASKRYWLRVRAAGMRRNNRLRSMRKF
;
A
#
# COMPACT_ATOMS: atom_id res chain seq x y z
N MET A 1 47.10 -26.43 37.66
CA MET A 1 45.63 -26.30 37.47
C MET A 1 45.17 -25.07 38.23
N SER A 2 44.23 -24.29 37.67
CA SER A 2 43.54 -23.16 38.34
C SER A 2 44.06 -21.73 38.13
N TYR A 3 44.42 -21.31 36.91
CA TYR A 3 44.52 -19.87 36.59
C TYR A 3 43.87 -19.45 35.26
N LEU A 4 43.23 -20.38 34.53
CA LEU A 4 42.56 -20.10 33.25
C LEU A 4 41.03 -19.98 33.35
N THR A 5 40.47 -20.00 34.57
CA THR A 5 39.02 -19.97 34.81
C THR A 5 38.49 -18.64 35.35
N THR A 6 39.35 -17.66 35.63
CA THR A 6 38.93 -16.37 36.22
C THR A 6 38.71 -15.26 35.19
N LEU A 7 39.20 -15.41 33.96
CA LEU A 7 39.00 -14.41 32.89
C LEU A 7 37.75 -14.63 32.03
N CYS A 8 36.97 -15.69 32.26
CA CYS A 8 35.78 -16.01 31.47
C CYS A 8 34.45 -15.58 32.14
N ARG A 9 34.50 -14.90 33.30
CA ARG A 9 33.30 -14.43 34.02
C ARG A 9 33.11 -12.90 34.03
N GLY A 10 34.01 -12.14 33.40
CA GLY A 10 33.98 -10.67 33.41
C GLY A 10 33.15 -10.01 32.28
N PHE A 11 32.82 -10.72 31.22
CA PHE A 11 32.16 -10.12 30.03
C PHE A 11 30.63 -10.35 29.96
N LEU A 12 30.02 -10.88 31.01
CA LEU A 12 28.60 -11.27 31.01
C LEU A 12 27.69 -10.36 31.86
N GLN A 13 28.10 -9.13 32.16
CA GLN A 13 27.29 -8.20 32.98
C GLN A 13 26.98 -6.84 32.35
N LEU A 14 27.38 -6.57 31.10
CA LEU A 14 27.04 -5.31 30.41
C LEU A 14 25.77 -5.38 29.54
N ARG A 15 24.87 -6.33 29.82
CA ARG A 15 23.57 -6.47 29.12
C ARG A 15 22.35 -5.96 29.90
N THR A 16 22.53 -5.18 30.96
CA THR A 16 21.42 -4.70 31.80
C THR A 16 21.47 -3.19 32.11
N LEU A 17 22.04 -2.37 31.23
CA LEU A 17 22.03 -0.90 31.38
C LEU A 17 21.30 -0.15 30.27
N VAL A 18 20.23 -0.72 29.72
CA VAL A 18 19.24 0.12 29.01
C VAL A 18 17.83 -0.35 29.37
N ASN A 19 17.28 0.23 30.43
CA ASN A 19 15.85 0.16 30.74
C ASN A 19 15.11 1.09 29.77
N ILE A 20 14.91 0.66 28.53
CA ILE A 20 14.08 1.38 27.58
C ILE A 20 12.62 1.13 27.99
N LYS A 21 12.00 2.12 28.65
CA LYS A 21 10.56 2.06 28.91
C LYS A 21 9.82 2.14 27.57
N PRO A 22 9.06 1.11 27.16
CA PRO A 22 8.38 1.07 25.84
C PRO A 22 7.24 2.09 25.70
N GLN A 23 6.89 2.78 26.79
CA GLN A 23 5.86 3.81 26.86
C GLN A 23 6.12 5.07 26.01
N ASN A 24 7.34 5.25 25.47
CA ASN A 24 7.70 6.37 24.60
C ASN A 24 7.78 6.01 23.10
N LEU A 25 7.41 4.78 22.71
CA LEU A 25 7.29 4.42 21.30
C LEU A 25 5.87 4.74 20.82
N HIS A 26 5.71 5.78 20.00
CA HIS A 26 4.42 6.26 19.50
C HIS A 26 3.70 5.31 18.50
N THR A 27 4.16 4.06 18.36
CA THR A 27 3.57 3.08 17.44
C THR A 27 3.24 1.76 18.14
N ASN A 28 2.28 1.79 19.07
CA ASN A 28 1.69 0.58 19.64
C ASN A 28 0.63 -0.07 18.73
N ALA A 29 0.29 0.55 17.59
CA ALA A 29 -0.60 -0.04 16.60
C ALA A 29 0.23 -0.68 15.49
N ALA A 30 0.52 -1.97 15.63
CA ALA A 30 0.86 -2.78 14.47
C ALA A 30 -0.41 -2.90 13.60
N CYS A 31 -0.60 -1.96 12.68
CA CYS A 31 -1.62 -2.06 11.64
C CYS A 31 -1.22 -3.19 10.70
N PHE A 32 -1.69 -4.40 10.98
CA PHE A 32 -1.65 -5.48 10.03
C PHE A 32 -2.72 -5.20 8.98
N ALA A 33 -2.33 -4.59 7.87
CA ALA A 33 -3.10 -4.69 6.63
C ALA A 33 -2.97 -6.14 6.13
N ALA A 34 -3.71 -7.06 6.75
CA ALA A 34 -3.93 -8.38 6.21
C ALA A 34 -4.81 -8.21 4.96
N VAL A 35 -4.19 -8.29 3.78
CA VAL A 35 -4.95 -8.48 2.54
C VAL A 35 -5.55 -9.88 2.61
N LYS A 36 -6.82 -9.97 3.03
CA LYS A 36 -7.63 -11.16 2.77
C LYS A 36 -7.83 -11.23 1.25
N LYS A 37 -7.14 -12.15 0.58
CA LYS A 37 -7.58 -12.62 -0.74
C LYS A 37 -8.80 -13.51 -0.49
N THR A 38 -9.98 -12.91 -0.37
CA THR A 38 -11.23 -13.67 -0.45
C THR A 38 -11.43 -14.06 -1.90
N SER A 39 -11.14 -15.32 -2.24
CA SER A 39 -11.82 -15.96 -3.36
C SER A 39 -13.31 -15.99 -3.01
N ALA A 40 -14.10 -15.19 -3.73
CA ALA A 40 -15.55 -15.25 -3.83
C ALA A 40 -16.38 -15.55 -2.55
N ALA A 41 -17.22 -14.56 -2.20
CA ALA A 41 -18.32 -14.63 -1.23
C ALA A 41 -17.93 -14.59 0.27
N GLY A 42 -18.34 -13.51 0.94
CA GLY A 42 -18.30 -13.42 2.41
C GLY A 42 -17.72 -12.10 2.89
N GLY A 43 -18.47 -11.01 2.69
CA GLY A 43 -18.17 -9.71 3.29
C GLY A 43 -18.01 -9.82 4.80
N VAL A 44 -17.18 -8.92 5.33
CA VAL A 44 -16.94 -8.65 6.76
C VAL A 44 -18.21 -8.83 7.61
N MET A 45 -18.31 -9.99 8.27
CA MET A 45 -19.21 -10.21 9.41
C MET A 45 -18.37 -9.98 10.66
N GLY A 46 -18.41 -8.75 11.17
CA GLY A 46 -17.62 -8.36 12.32
C GLY A 46 -18.00 -6.99 12.86
N LEU A 47 -19.30 -6.75 13.11
CA LEU A 47 -19.73 -5.74 14.08
C LEU A 47 -21.21 -5.95 14.44
N GLY A 48 -21.49 -6.25 15.71
CA GLY A 48 -22.79 -6.00 16.33
C GLY A 48 -23.90 -7.00 16.03
N LYS A 49 -24.37 -7.65 17.10
CA LYS A 49 -25.70 -8.27 17.22
C LYS A 49 -26.75 -7.22 16.81
N GLY A 50 -27.21 -7.30 15.57
CA GLY A 50 -28.17 -6.36 15.00
C GLY A 50 -28.75 -6.96 13.73
N LYS A 51 -29.82 -7.74 13.91
CA LYS A 51 -30.65 -8.35 12.86
C LYS A 51 -31.36 -7.23 12.08
N LYS A 52 -30.62 -6.46 11.29
CA LYS A 52 -31.17 -5.59 10.25
C LYS A 52 -31.26 -6.43 8.98
N LYS A 53 -32.48 -6.56 8.46
CA LYS A 53 -32.77 -7.18 7.17
C LYS A 53 -31.88 -6.51 6.11
N ALA A 54 -30.73 -7.11 5.81
CA ALA A 54 -29.96 -6.77 4.64
C ALA A 54 -30.79 -7.27 3.45
N GLY A 55 -31.60 -6.35 2.90
CA GLY A 55 -32.17 -6.53 1.59
C GLY A 55 -31.08 -7.02 0.67
N LYS A 56 -31.33 -8.17 0.06
CA LYS A 56 -30.48 -8.83 -0.91
C LYS A 56 -30.30 -7.84 -2.06
N LEU A 57 -29.29 -6.98 -1.98
CA LEU A 57 -28.81 -6.20 -3.11
C LEU A 57 -28.34 -7.26 -4.10
N GLY A 58 -29.21 -7.59 -5.06
CA GLY A 58 -28.86 -8.43 -6.18
C GLY A 58 -27.63 -7.84 -6.88
N PRO A 59 -26.85 -8.66 -7.60
CA PRO A 59 -25.69 -8.18 -8.31
C PRO A 59 -26.14 -7.06 -9.27
N MET A 60 -25.76 -5.82 -8.96
CA MET A 60 -25.95 -4.70 -9.86
C MET A 60 -25.12 -5.00 -11.11
N GLU A 61 -25.80 -5.21 -12.24
CA GLU A 61 -25.13 -5.45 -13.51
C GLU A 61 -24.39 -4.19 -13.93
N LYS A 62 -23.07 -4.31 -14.14
CA LYS A 62 -22.24 -3.19 -14.59
C LYS A 62 -22.57 -2.91 -16.05
N LYS A 63 -23.11 -1.74 -16.34
CA LYS A 63 -23.29 -1.28 -17.73
C LYS A 63 -21.91 -1.11 -18.37
N LEU A 64 -21.60 -1.94 -19.35
CA LEU A 64 -20.39 -1.78 -20.18
C LEU A 64 -20.73 -0.81 -21.30
N LEU A 65 -20.11 0.37 -21.28
CA LEU A 65 -20.21 1.31 -22.39
C LEU A 65 -19.32 0.83 -23.54
N PRO A 66 -19.79 0.92 -24.80
CA PRO A 66 -18.98 0.58 -25.95
C PRO A 66 -17.76 1.49 -26.01
N VAL A 67 -16.59 0.93 -26.31
CA VAL A 67 -15.35 1.69 -26.49
C VAL A 67 -15.29 2.18 -27.93
N GLU A 68 -15.01 3.47 -28.10
CA GLU A 68 -14.84 4.09 -29.41
C GLU A 68 -13.62 3.51 -30.15
N THR A 69 -13.78 3.21 -31.44
CA THR A 69 -12.72 2.61 -32.28
C THR A 69 -12.07 3.60 -33.24
N ASP A 70 -12.63 4.80 -33.39
CA ASP A 70 -12.16 5.78 -34.36
C ASP A 70 -10.84 6.43 -33.91
N PRO A 71 -9.74 6.32 -34.69
CA PRO A 71 -8.42 6.77 -34.26
C PRO A 71 -8.34 8.29 -34.10
N VAL A 72 -9.03 9.04 -34.97
CA VAL A 72 -9.05 10.52 -34.92
C VAL A 72 -9.69 11.00 -33.62
N LYS A 73 -10.79 10.36 -33.20
CA LYS A 73 -11.50 10.70 -31.96
C LYS A 73 -10.64 10.39 -30.73
N LEU A 74 -9.95 9.24 -30.74
CA LEU A 74 -9.07 8.79 -29.64
C LEU A 74 -7.85 9.71 -29.42
N VAL A 75 -7.34 10.35 -30.48
CA VAL A 75 -6.20 11.28 -30.38
C VAL A 75 -6.66 12.69 -29.98
N THR A 76 -7.87 13.08 -30.36
CA THR A 76 -8.36 14.46 -30.16
C THR A 76 -9.09 14.63 -28.83
N TYR A 77 -9.72 13.57 -28.32
CA TYR A 77 -10.58 13.60 -27.13
C TYR A 77 -10.19 12.54 -26.11
N VAL A 78 -10.42 12.83 -24.84
CA VAL A 78 -10.32 11.85 -23.75
C VAL A 78 -11.63 11.07 -23.68
N CYS A 79 -11.76 10.03 -24.50
CA CYS A 79 -12.95 9.19 -24.55
C CYS A 79 -13.27 8.59 -23.18
N GLY A 80 -14.52 8.75 -22.72
CA GLY A 80 -14.97 8.23 -21.42
C GLY A 80 -14.72 9.18 -20.24
N SER A 81 -14.33 10.42 -20.52
CA SER A 81 -14.23 11.48 -19.50
C SER A 81 -15.59 11.96 -19.01
N ASN A 82 -16.60 11.99 -19.88
CA ASN A 82 -17.94 12.41 -19.52
C ASN A 82 -18.75 11.24 -18.93
N ILE A 83 -19.20 11.41 -17.68
CA ILE A 83 -20.07 10.44 -16.99
C ILE A 83 -21.56 10.77 -17.11
N TYR A 84 -21.88 11.97 -17.59
CA TYR A 84 -23.25 12.45 -17.71
C TYR A 84 -23.86 11.99 -19.03
N THR A 85 -25.19 11.86 -19.07
CA THR A 85 -25.93 11.53 -20.30
C THR A 85 -25.90 12.65 -21.34
N THR A 86 -25.60 13.87 -20.91
CA THR A 86 -25.53 15.07 -21.74
C THR A 86 -24.14 15.66 -21.63
N GLY A 87 -23.61 16.18 -22.75
CA GLY A 87 -22.30 16.82 -22.83
C GLY A 87 -21.31 16.07 -23.72
N GLU A 88 -20.18 16.71 -23.96
CA GLU A 88 -19.09 16.21 -24.79
C GLU A 88 -17.88 15.80 -23.93
N ASP A 89 -17.04 14.93 -24.48
CA ASP A 89 -15.78 14.53 -23.85
C ASP A 89 -14.76 15.68 -23.86
N VAL A 90 -13.83 15.66 -22.90
CA VAL A 90 -12.78 16.67 -22.79
C VAL A 90 -11.84 16.58 -23.99
N LYS A 91 -11.72 17.68 -24.73
CA LYS A 91 -10.77 17.81 -25.85
C LYS A 91 -9.34 17.97 -25.33
N ILE A 92 -8.40 17.25 -25.94
CA ILE A 92 -6.97 17.37 -25.66
C ILE A 92 -6.46 18.69 -26.26
N LYS A 93 -5.67 19.41 -25.47
CA LYS A 93 -5.10 20.70 -25.82
C LYS A 93 -3.62 20.57 -26.16
N ASP A 94 -3.00 21.67 -26.56
CA ASP A 94 -1.57 21.70 -26.85
C ASP A 94 -0.73 21.55 -25.55
N ASP A 95 0.47 20.98 -25.68
CA ASP A 95 1.36 20.67 -24.55
C ASP A 95 1.74 21.90 -23.71
N SER A 96 1.69 23.09 -24.29
CA SER A 96 1.99 24.37 -23.62
C SER A 96 0.94 24.80 -22.61
N GLU A 97 -0.30 24.33 -22.75
CA GLU A 97 -1.37 24.63 -21.79
C GLU A 97 -1.24 23.80 -20.51
N TYR A 98 -0.54 22.67 -20.57
CA TYR A 98 -0.37 21.79 -19.43
C TYR A 98 0.84 22.21 -18.57
N PRO A 99 0.74 22.11 -17.24
CA PRO A 99 1.85 22.45 -16.36
C PRO A 99 3.11 21.60 -16.63
N PRO A 100 4.33 22.18 -16.48
CA PRO A 100 5.58 21.48 -16.81
C PRO A 100 5.85 20.25 -15.93
N TRP A 101 5.28 20.20 -14.72
CA TRP A 101 5.47 19.06 -13.83
C TRP A 101 4.81 17.78 -14.35
N LEU A 102 3.82 17.87 -15.24
CA LEU A 102 3.16 16.71 -15.85
C LEU A 102 4.18 15.83 -16.59
N TRP A 103 5.07 16.46 -17.34
CA TRP A 103 6.11 15.83 -18.13
C TRP A 103 7.29 15.32 -17.30
N SER A 104 7.36 15.71 -16.02
CA SER A 104 8.39 15.24 -15.07
C SER A 104 7.99 13.98 -14.30
N LEU A 105 6.75 13.50 -14.48
CA LEU A 105 6.26 12.31 -13.80
C LEU A 105 6.92 11.04 -14.34
N ASN A 106 7.22 10.08 -13.44
CA ASN A 106 7.70 8.77 -13.84
C ASN A 106 6.55 7.90 -14.34
N THR A 107 6.46 7.71 -15.66
CA THR A 107 5.52 6.80 -16.33
C THR A 107 6.03 5.36 -16.43
N GLY A 108 7.29 5.12 -16.08
CA GLY A 108 7.92 3.81 -16.12
C GLY A 108 7.71 2.97 -14.85
N ALA A 109 8.61 2.02 -14.66
CA ALA A 109 8.59 1.19 -13.47
C ALA A 109 8.80 2.03 -12.20
N ALA A 110 8.09 1.65 -11.14
CA ALA A 110 8.27 2.30 -9.84
C ALA A 110 9.71 2.08 -9.35
N PRO A 111 10.42 3.14 -8.93
CA PRO A 111 11.84 3.07 -8.61
C PRO A 111 12.12 2.12 -7.43
N ARG A 112 13.33 1.54 -7.45
CA ARG A 112 13.78 0.60 -6.42
C ARG A 112 14.22 1.35 -5.16
N ILE A 113 14.33 0.65 -4.03
CA ILE A 113 14.74 1.26 -2.76
C ILE A 113 16.16 1.82 -2.87
N GLU A 114 17.03 1.13 -3.60
CA GLU A 114 18.45 1.49 -3.81
C GLU A 114 18.64 2.79 -4.61
N GLU A 115 17.70 3.11 -5.49
CA GLU A 115 17.72 4.31 -6.34
C GLU A 115 17.18 5.55 -5.62
N LEU A 116 16.51 5.37 -4.47
CA LEU A 116 15.88 6.46 -3.74
C LEU A 116 16.83 7.06 -2.72
N ASP A 117 16.81 8.39 -2.63
CA ASP A 117 17.54 9.15 -1.62
C ASP A 117 17.04 8.84 -0.19
N PRO A 118 17.91 8.38 0.74
CA PRO A 118 17.57 8.13 2.14
C PRO A 118 17.05 9.33 2.93
N ALA A 119 17.37 10.56 2.52
CA ALA A 119 16.83 11.76 3.17
C ALA A 119 15.36 12.03 2.78
N SER A 120 14.88 11.42 1.69
CA SER A 120 13.52 11.61 1.19
C SER A 120 12.47 10.78 1.95
N LYS A 121 11.27 11.33 2.14
CA LYS A 121 10.12 10.59 2.72
C LYS A 121 9.73 9.36 1.88
N ARG A 122 9.92 9.44 0.55
CA ARG A 122 9.56 8.36 -0.40
C ARG A 122 10.36 7.09 -0.12
N TYR A 123 11.65 7.23 0.23
CA TYR A 123 12.51 6.11 0.57
C TYR A 123 11.95 5.32 1.76
N TRP A 124 11.63 6.01 2.86
CA TRP A 124 11.15 5.38 4.08
C TRP A 124 9.77 4.72 3.95
N LEU A 125 8.88 5.27 3.11
CA LEU A 125 7.62 4.61 2.79
C LEU A 125 7.85 3.27 2.08
N ARG A 126 8.83 3.22 1.17
CA ARG A 126 9.22 2.01 0.44
C ARG A 126 9.86 0.97 1.37
N VAL A 127 10.76 1.41 2.26
CA VAL A 127 11.38 0.56 3.31
C VAL A 127 10.31 -0.04 4.22
N ARG A 128 9.36 0.77 4.70
CA ARG A 128 8.23 0.29 5.52
C ARG A 128 7.41 -0.77 4.77
N ALA A 129 7.07 -0.52 3.51
CA ALA A 129 6.33 -1.48 2.69
C ALA A 129 7.09 -2.80 2.51
N ALA A 130 8.41 -2.75 2.29
CA ALA A 130 9.26 -3.95 2.20
C ALA A 130 9.29 -4.73 3.52
N GLY A 131 9.42 -4.04 4.66
CA GLY A 131 9.35 -4.65 5.99
C GLY A 131 8.01 -5.34 6.25
N MET A 132 6.89 -4.70 5.89
CA MET A 132 5.55 -5.31 6.00
C MET A 132 5.42 -6.57 5.14
N ARG A 133 5.91 -6.55 3.89
CA ARG A 133 5.89 -7.73 3.02
C ARG A 133 6.71 -8.89 3.60
N ARG A 134 7.90 -8.59 4.13
CA ARG A 134 8.75 -9.58 4.82
C ARG A 134 8.03 -10.17 6.02
N ASN A 135 7.46 -9.34 6.88
CA ASN A 135 6.74 -9.78 8.08
C ASN A 135 5.50 -10.62 7.73
N ASN A 136 4.75 -10.24 6.70
CA ASN A 136 3.60 -11.01 6.22
C ASN A 136 4.05 -12.39 5.71
N ARG A 137 5.19 -12.49 5.01
CA ARG A 137 5.76 -13.77 4.55
C ARG A 137 6.22 -14.64 5.73
N LEU A 138 6.90 -14.06 6.71
CA LEU A 138 7.32 -14.79 7.91
C LEU A 138 6.12 -15.29 8.70
N ARG A 139 5.06 -14.47 8.81
CA ARG A 139 3.80 -14.85 9.46
C ARG A 139 3.07 -15.95 8.73
N SER A 140 3.04 -15.93 7.40
CA SER A 140 2.41 -17.02 6.64
C SER A 140 3.14 -18.36 6.79
N MET A 141 4.44 -18.35 7.08
CA MET A 141 5.23 -19.56 7.30
C MET A 141 5.17 -20.06 8.76
N ARG A 142 4.71 -19.23 9.70
CA ARG A 142 4.63 -19.63 11.10
C ARG A 142 3.40 -20.52 11.30
N LYS A 143 3.61 -21.71 11.84
CA LYS A 143 2.51 -22.56 12.31
C LYS A 143 2.04 -21.98 13.65
N PHE A 144 0.80 -21.48 13.66
CA PHE A 144 0.07 -20.83 14.76
C PHE A 144 0.90 -19.85 15.62
#